data_AF-A0A661SR10-F1
#
_entry.id   AF-A0A661SR10-F1
#
_cell.length_a   1.000
_cell.length_b   1.000
_cell.length_c   1.000
_cell.angle_alpha   90.00
_cell.angle_beta   90.00
_cell.angle_gamma   90.00
#
_symmetry.space_group_name_H-M   'P 1'
#
loop_
_entity.id
_entity.type
_entity.pdbx_description
1 polymer ?
#
loop_
_entity_poly.entity_id
_entity_poly.type
_entity_poly.pdbx_seq_one_letter_code
_entity_poly.pdbx_strand_id
1 'polypeptide(L)'
;MDTACSISREDLIRYDRECLWHPFTQMKEWSGDDPLFIERGEGNYLIDMDGRRYLDGVSSLWANIHGHGREEITRAAAEQLRAVAHSTLLGLAHPPAALLAHRLVQAAPGDLSRVFYSECGSSATEIAVKMAFQFWHNQGKPRKNRFICLKEGYHGDTIGAVSVGGIDLFHQVYGPLLFDTLKAPSPYLDCLEHHVPLSEGADFCASRMERILEKHHGETAAVILEPLVQGAGGILPFPPGYLKKVRELCTRYDVLLIADEVAVGFGRTGTLFACEQEGVTPDFLCLGKGITGGYLPLAATLSTERVFKAFWDDYERLKTFFHGHTYTGNPVTCAAALASLDLFRKD
;
A
#
# COMPACT_ATOMS: atom_id res chain seq x y z
N MET A 1 -13.32 43.09 6.00
CA MET A 1 -12.49 42.42 7.02
C MET A 1 -12.04 41.11 6.40
N ASP A 2 -10.83 40.91 5.91
CA ASP A 2 -9.61 41.70 5.88
C ASP A 2 -8.89 41.41 4.56
N THR A 3 -8.07 42.36 4.12
CA THR A 3 -7.16 42.28 2.98
C THR A 3 -6.22 41.08 3.13
N ALA A 4 -6.53 39.97 2.47
CA ALA A 4 -5.55 38.92 2.25
C ALA A 4 -4.47 39.49 1.34
N CYS A 5 -3.30 39.77 1.90
CA CYS A 5 -2.09 40.04 1.13
C CYS A 5 -1.88 38.79 0.25
N SER A 6 -2.17 38.88 -1.05
CA SER A 6 -1.96 37.76 -1.97
C SER A 6 -0.47 37.48 -2.00
N ILE A 7 -0.05 36.31 -1.51
CA ILE A 7 1.35 35.89 -1.53
C ILE A 7 1.79 35.81 -3.00
N SER A 8 2.88 36.48 -3.35
CA SER A 8 3.39 36.47 -4.73
C SER A 8 3.97 35.11 -5.11
N ARG A 9 4.07 34.81 -6.41
CA ARG A 9 4.73 33.59 -6.90
C ARG A 9 6.18 33.55 -6.44
N GLU A 10 6.87 34.69 -6.44
CA GLU A 10 8.25 34.83 -5.98
C GLU A 10 8.39 34.48 -4.50
N ASP A 11 7.44 34.93 -3.65
CA ASP A 11 7.43 34.57 -2.24
C ASP A 11 7.16 33.07 -2.05
N LEU A 12 6.25 32.46 -2.83
CA LEU A 12 6.01 31.01 -2.78
C LEU A 12 7.27 30.20 -3.17
N ILE A 13 7.95 30.59 -4.24
CA ILE A 13 9.23 29.97 -4.65
C ILE A 13 10.26 30.09 -3.52
N ARG A 14 10.38 31.28 -2.91
CA ARG A 14 11.30 31.49 -1.80
C ARG A 14 10.96 30.59 -0.61
N TYR A 15 9.71 30.58 -0.16
CA TYR A 15 9.29 29.76 0.97
C TYR A 15 9.44 28.27 0.70
N ASP A 16 9.13 27.81 -0.51
CA ASP A 16 9.33 26.42 -0.90
C ASP A 16 10.80 26.01 -0.76
N ARG A 17 11.72 26.79 -1.33
CA ARG A 17 13.16 26.52 -1.26
C ARG A 17 13.75 26.63 0.14
N GLU A 18 13.26 27.56 0.95
CA GLU A 18 13.80 27.83 2.28
C GLU A 18 13.21 26.90 3.36
N CYS A 19 11.96 26.46 3.21
CA CYS A 19 11.22 25.83 4.30
C CYS A 19 10.71 24.42 3.98
N LEU A 20 10.56 24.02 2.72
CA LEU A 20 10.01 22.71 2.35
C LEU A 20 11.13 21.75 1.92
N TRP A 21 11.20 20.61 2.61
CA TRP A 21 12.04 19.49 2.20
C TRP A 21 11.18 18.50 1.40
N HIS A 22 11.37 18.50 0.08
CA HIS A 22 10.59 17.67 -0.82
C HIS A 22 10.95 16.17 -0.73
N PRO A 23 9.96 15.27 -0.80
CA PRO A 23 10.20 13.84 -0.84
C PRO A 23 10.91 13.45 -2.16
N PHE A 24 11.81 12.46 -2.09
CA PHE A 24 12.52 11.92 -3.26
C PHE A 24 13.15 12.98 -4.20
N THR A 25 13.61 14.10 -3.64
CA THR A 25 14.11 15.26 -4.41
C THR A 25 15.51 15.67 -3.95
N GLN A 26 16.43 15.86 -4.90
CA GLN A 26 17.74 16.45 -4.61
C GLN A 26 17.57 17.97 -4.40
N MET A 27 17.50 18.39 -3.13
CA MET A 27 17.17 19.77 -2.76
C MET A 27 18.13 20.82 -3.33
N LYS A 28 19.41 20.48 -3.56
CA LYS A 28 20.36 21.42 -4.17
C LYS A 28 20.02 21.70 -5.64
N GLU A 29 19.57 20.69 -6.37
CA GLU A 29 19.15 20.82 -7.77
C GLU A 29 17.80 21.53 -7.84
N TRP A 30 16.83 21.13 -7.01
CA TRP A 30 15.53 21.78 -6.86
C TRP A 30 15.62 23.29 -6.58
N SER A 31 16.59 23.72 -5.78
CA SER A 31 16.81 25.15 -5.49
C SER A 31 17.20 25.97 -6.73
N GLY A 32 17.70 25.33 -7.78
CA GLY A 32 18.05 25.97 -9.05
C GLY A 32 16.97 25.88 -10.14
N ASP A 33 15.97 25.03 -9.96
CA ASP A 33 14.88 24.81 -10.93
C ASP A 33 13.75 25.86 -10.81
N ASP A 34 12.94 26.02 -11.86
CA ASP A 34 11.67 26.76 -11.81
C ASP A 34 10.55 25.78 -11.39
N PRO A 35 10.08 25.82 -10.13
CA PRO A 35 9.14 24.83 -9.62
C PRO A 35 7.75 24.99 -10.24
N LEU A 36 7.14 23.86 -10.61
CA LEU A 36 5.75 23.80 -11.04
C LEU A 36 4.82 23.80 -9.82
N PHE A 37 4.23 24.95 -9.52
CA PHE A 37 3.17 25.05 -8.51
C PHE A 37 1.82 24.68 -9.12
N ILE A 38 1.29 23.54 -8.71
CA ILE A 38 -0.05 23.10 -9.07
C ILE A 38 -1.08 23.80 -8.18
N GLU A 39 -2.05 24.47 -8.79
CA GLU A 39 -3.10 25.23 -8.09
C GLU A 39 -4.40 24.43 -7.98
N ARG A 40 -4.78 23.74 -9.06
CA ARG A 40 -6.03 22.97 -9.13
C ARG A 40 -5.91 21.80 -10.10
N GLY A 41 -6.90 20.91 -10.08
CA GLY A 41 -7.01 19.82 -11.05
C GLY A 41 -8.44 19.66 -11.56
N GLU A 42 -8.57 19.19 -12.79
CA GLU A 42 -9.84 18.99 -13.49
C GLU A 42 -9.74 17.76 -14.39
N GLY A 43 -10.55 16.73 -14.11
CA GLY A 43 -10.48 15.46 -14.84
C GLY A 43 -9.07 14.89 -14.77
N ASN A 44 -8.45 14.59 -15.91
CA ASN A 44 -7.09 14.02 -15.94
C ASN A 44 -5.99 15.08 -15.98
N TYR A 45 -6.30 16.34 -15.70
CA TYR A 45 -5.34 17.44 -15.83
C TYR A 45 -5.03 18.10 -14.49
N LEU A 46 -3.75 18.38 -14.28
CA LEU A 46 -3.25 19.34 -13.29
C LEU A 46 -3.11 20.71 -13.95
N ILE A 47 -3.40 21.77 -13.21
CA ILE A 47 -3.35 23.14 -13.69
C ILE A 47 -2.47 23.96 -12.76
N ASP A 48 -1.44 24.60 -13.31
CA ASP A 48 -0.52 25.44 -12.55
C ASP A 48 -1.09 26.84 -12.26
N MET A 49 -0.36 27.64 -11.46
CA MET A 49 -0.74 29.02 -11.14
C MET A 49 -0.74 29.97 -12.34
N ASP A 50 -0.08 29.62 -13.45
CA ASP A 50 -0.11 30.38 -14.71
C ASP A 50 -1.29 29.94 -15.62
N GLY A 51 -2.09 28.96 -15.18
CA GLY A 51 -3.24 28.42 -15.90
C GLY A 51 -2.89 27.37 -16.97
N ARG A 52 -1.63 26.91 -17.04
CA ARG A 52 -1.20 25.87 -17.98
C ARG A 52 -1.71 24.51 -17.52
N ARG A 53 -2.17 23.70 -18.47
CA ARG A 53 -2.75 22.36 -18.23
C ARG A 53 -1.72 21.28 -18.56
N TYR A 54 -1.57 20.33 -17.63
CA TYR A 54 -0.68 19.18 -17.74
C TYR A 54 -1.50 17.90 -17.61
N LEU A 55 -1.38 16.98 -18.57
CA LEU A 55 -1.95 15.65 -18.38
C LEU A 55 -1.24 14.98 -17.20
N ASP A 56 -2.00 14.52 -16.21
CA ASP A 56 -1.46 13.75 -15.08
C ASP A 56 -1.20 12.31 -15.51
N GLY A 57 -0.17 12.12 -16.34
CA GLY A 57 0.19 10.84 -16.94
C GLY A 57 0.65 9.78 -15.94
N VAL A 58 0.90 10.17 -14.69
CA VAL A 58 1.27 9.26 -13.59
C VAL A 58 0.20 9.19 -12.51
N SER A 59 -0.95 9.84 -12.71
CA SER A 59 -2.06 9.84 -11.77
C SER A 59 -1.65 10.26 -10.35
N SER A 60 -0.80 11.28 -10.23
CA SER A 60 -0.28 11.80 -8.96
C SER A 60 0.28 10.67 -8.08
N LEU A 61 1.28 9.94 -8.62
CA LEU A 61 1.88 8.73 -8.03
C LEU A 61 0.89 7.55 -7.88
N TRP A 62 0.17 7.26 -8.96
CA TRP A 62 -0.74 6.12 -9.11
C TRP A 62 -1.92 6.12 -8.12
N ALA A 63 -2.17 7.24 -7.43
CA ALA A 63 -3.23 7.38 -6.44
C ALA A 63 -4.53 7.89 -7.02
N ASN A 64 -4.46 8.82 -7.99
CA ASN A 64 -5.63 9.35 -8.64
C ASN A 64 -6.22 8.29 -9.61
N ILE A 65 -7.42 7.78 -9.34
CA ILE A 65 -8.07 6.76 -10.21
C ILE A 65 -9.37 7.28 -10.85
N HIS A 66 -9.91 8.38 -10.33
CA HIS A 66 -11.21 8.92 -10.74
C HIS A 66 -11.09 10.27 -11.46
N GLY A 67 -9.88 10.78 -11.64
CA GLY A 67 -9.63 12.16 -12.04
C GLY A 67 -9.68 13.14 -10.86
N HIS A 68 -9.20 14.35 -11.11
CA HIS A 68 -9.21 15.51 -10.21
C HIS A 68 -10.56 16.24 -10.25
N GLY A 69 -10.97 16.81 -9.11
CA GLY A 69 -12.20 17.62 -9.00
C GLY A 69 -13.52 16.82 -8.98
N ARG A 70 -13.51 15.58 -8.52
CA ARG A 70 -14.69 14.70 -8.41
C ARG A 70 -15.58 15.14 -7.25
N GLU A 71 -16.71 15.74 -7.58
CA GLU A 71 -17.65 16.33 -6.62
C GLU A 71 -18.17 15.30 -5.61
N GLU A 72 -18.40 14.05 -6.03
CA GLU A 72 -18.91 12.98 -5.16
C GLU A 72 -17.98 12.72 -3.96
N ILE A 73 -16.67 12.67 -4.19
CA ILE A 73 -15.67 12.43 -3.15
C ILE A 73 -15.53 13.69 -2.28
N THR A 74 -15.41 14.86 -2.89
CA THR A 74 -15.28 16.14 -2.17
C THR A 74 -16.49 16.41 -1.28
N ARG A 75 -17.71 16.17 -1.78
CA ARG A 75 -18.95 16.36 -1.03
C ARG A 75 -19.03 15.41 0.17
N ALA A 76 -18.73 14.12 -0.02
CA ALA A 76 -18.73 13.15 1.06
C ALA A 76 -17.74 13.52 2.18
N ALA A 77 -16.53 13.94 1.82
CA ALA A 77 -15.54 14.42 2.79
C ALA A 77 -16.01 15.68 3.53
N ALA A 78 -16.55 16.68 2.81
CA ALA A 78 -17.02 17.92 3.41
C ALA A 78 -18.23 17.73 4.33
N GLU A 79 -19.17 16.86 3.97
CA GLU A 79 -20.31 16.50 4.82
C GLU A 79 -19.85 15.81 6.11
N GLN A 80 -18.93 14.85 6.01
CA GLN A 80 -18.39 14.19 7.18
C GLN A 80 -17.60 15.14 8.07
N LEU A 81 -16.85 16.09 7.49
CA LEU A 81 -16.11 17.11 8.24
C LEU A 81 -17.03 18.01 9.07
N ARG A 82 -18.20 18.38 8.53
CA ARG A 82 -19.24 19.15 9.26
C ARG A 82 -19.86 18.34 10.41
N ALA A 83 -19.95 17.03 10.27
CA ALA A 83 -20.48 16.15 11.31
C ALA A 83 -19.44 15.91 12.43
N VAL A 84 -18.32 15.26 12.08
CA VAL A 84 -17.19 14.99 12.96
C VAL A 84 -15.92 14.90 12.12
N ALA A 85 -15.00 15.84 12.33
CA ALA A 85 -13.70 15.85 11.66
C ALA A 85 -12.79 14.70 12.13
N HIS A 86 -12.86 14.36 13.41
CA HIS A 86 -12.04 13.31 13.99
C HIS A 86 -12.65 12.77 15.30
N SER A 87 -12.65 11.44 15.42
CA SER A 87 -12.85 10.69 16.65
C SER A 87 -11.96 9.45 16.57
N THR A 88 -11.27 9.10 17.65
CA THR A 88 -10.35 7.96 17.66
C THR A 88 -11.09 6.62 17.48
N LEU A 89 -10.41 5.60 16.96
CA LEU A 89 -10.86 4.19 17.04
C LEU A 89 -10.25 3.44 18.24
N LEU A 90 -9.46 4.11 19.08
CA LEU A 90 -8.93 3.54 20.32
C LEU A 90 -10.04 3.53 21.39
N GLY A 91 -10.89 2.51 21.34
CA GLY A 91 -11.97 2.30 22.30
C GLY A 91 -13.29 3.03 21.98
N LEU A 92 -13.33 3.78 20.87
CA LEU A 92 -14.54 4.39 20.32
C LEU A 92 -14.80 3.87 18.90
N ALA A 93 -15.99 4.13 18.38
CA ALA A 93 -16.39 3.74 17.03
C ALA A 93 -17.16 4.87 16.35
N HIS A 94 -17.17 4.86 15.02
CA HIS A 94 -18.00 5.75 14.21
C HIS A 94 -18.46 5.06 12.91
N PRO A 95 -19.60 5.47 12.33
CA PRO A 95 -20.20 4.76 11.20
C PRO A 95 -19.32 4.65 9.94
N PRO A 96 -18.59 5.70 9.49
CA PRO A 96 -17.81 5.61 8.25
C PRO A 96 -16.76 4.49 8.23
N ALA A 97 -16.03 4.28 9.33
CA ALA A 97 -15.04 3.21 9.42
C ALA A 97 -15.68 1.83 9.38
N ALA A 98 -16.79 1.62 10.11
CA ALA A 98 -17.50 0.35 10.11
C ALA A 98 -18.09 0.01 8.72
N LEU A 99 -18.70 0.99 8.06
CA LEU A 99 -19.26 0.85 6.71
C LEU A 99 -18.18 0.56 5.67
N LEU A 100 -17.07 1.31 5.72
CA LEU A 100 -15.96 1.09 4.81
C LEU A 100 -15.34 -0.30 5.02
N ALA A 101 -15.16 -0.74 6.27
CA ALA A 101 -14.58 -2.04 6.57
C ALA A 101 -15.44 -3.16 5.98
N HIS A 102 -16.76 -3.05 6.14
CA HIS A 102 -17.71 -3.98 5.54
C HIS A 102 -17.63 -4.00 4.01
N ARG A 103 -17.59 -2.84 3.36
CA ARG A 103 -17.51 -2.72 1.89
C ARG A 103 -16.20 -3.27 1.33
N LEU A 104 -15.09 -3.04 2.02
CA LEU A 104 -13.78 -3.59 1.65
C LEU A 104 -13.77 -5.11 1.77
N VAL A 105 -14.28 -5.67 2.88
CA VAL A 105 -14.39 -7.12 3.07
C VAL A 105 -15.29 -7.78 2.01
N GLN A 106 -16.41 -7.15 1.66
CA GLN A 106 -17.28 -7.67 0.59
C GLN A 106 -16.63 -7.68 -0.79
N ALA A 107 -15.71 -6.76 -1.04
CA ALA A 107 -15.01 -6.63 -2.30
C ALA A 107 -13.73 -7.47 -2.37
N ALA A 108 -13.13 -7.77 -1.22
CA ALA A 108 -11.85 -8.47 -1.15
C ALA A 108 -11.98 -9.95 -1.61
N PRO A 109 -10.89 -10.54 -2.15
CA PRO A 109 -10.89 -11.95 -2.55
C PRO A 109 -10.98 -12.88 -1.33
N GLY A 110 -11.72 -13.98 -1.49
CA GLY A 110 -11.71 -15.13 -0.56
C GLY A 110 -12.26 -14.83 0.83
N ASP A 111 -11.49 -15.14 1.88
CA ASP A 111 -11.88 -15.10 3.29
C ASP A 111 -11.25 -13.94 4.09
N LEU A 112 -10.71 -12.92 3.39
CA LEU A 112 -10.30 -11.65 4.00
C LEU A 112 -11.51 -10.99 4.66
N SER A 113 -11.50 -10.88 5.99
CA SER A 113 -12.70 -10.59 6.79
C SER A 113 -12.48 -9.60 7.92
N ARG A 114 -11.26 -9.09 8.09
CA ARG A 114 -10.93 -8.04 9.06
C ARG A 114 -10.15 -6.93 8.39
N VAL A 115 -10.33 -5.71 8.88
CA VAL A 115 -9.68 -4.50 8.38
C VAL A 115 -9.02 -3.78 9.55
N PHE A 116 -7.76 -3.40 9.38
CA PHE A 116 -7.07 -2.46 10.23
C PHE A 116 -6.68 -1.24 9.39
N TYR A 117 -6.97 -0.03 9.87
CA TYR A 117 -6.70 1.21 9.12
C TYR A 117 -5.37 1.87 9.46
N SER A 118 -4.82 2.58 8.49
CA SER A 118 -3.64 3.45 8.62
C SER A 118 -3.71 4.59 7.60
N GLU A 119 -2.69 5.44 7.54
CA GLU A 119 -2.72 6.66 6.73
C GLU A 119 -2.01 6.52 5.37
N CYS A 120 -1.08 5.56 5.24
CA CYS A 120 -0.30 5.37 4.02
C CYS A 120 0.13 3.91 3.80
N GLY A 121 0.57 3.59 2.57
CA GLY A 121 1.00 2.25 2.18
C GLY A 121 2.10 1.68 3.07
N SER A 122 3.13 2.47 3.39
CA SER A 122 4.21 2.05 4.30
C SER A 122 3.67 1.59 5.66
N SER A 123 2.69 2.31 6.20
CA SER A 123 2.07 1.94 7.47
C SER A 123 1.22 0.66 7.35
N ALA A 124 0.49 0.47 6.25
CA ALA A 124 -0.22 -0.79 6.01
C ALA A 124 0.73 -1.99 5.91
N THR A 125 1.90 -1.83 5.28
CA THR A 125 2.96 -2.82 5.24
C THR A 125 3.51 -3.12 6.64
N GLU A 126 3.84 -2.09 7.42
CA GLU A 126 4.32 -2.26 8.82
C GLU A 126 3.31 -3.04 9.68
N ILE A 127 2.02 -2.74 9.52
CA ILE A 127 0.94 -3.45 10.21
C ILE A 127 0.93 -4.93 9.79
N ALA A 128 0.97 -5.23 8.48
CA ALA A 128 0.96 -6.61 7.99
C ALA A 128 2.19 -7.40 8.48
N VAL A 129 3.38 -6.79 8.42
CA VAL A 129 4.64 -7.37 8.91
C VAL A 129 4.54 -7.69 10.40
N LYS A 130 4.10 -6.74 11.22
CA LYS A 130 3.95 -6.93 12.67
C LYS A 130 2.88 -7.97 13.01
N MET A 131 1.73 -7.93 12.31
CA MET A 131 0.67 -8.92 12.51
C MET A 131 1.13 -10.33 12.11
N ALA A 132 1.85 -10.48 11.00
CA ALA A 132 2.41 -11.77 10.57
C ALA A 132 3.42 -12.32 11.58
N PHE A 133 4.29 -11.47 12.12
CA PHE A 133 5.23 -11.84 13.18
C PHE A 133 4.49 -12.28 14.46
N GLN A 134 3.57 -11.45 14.96
CA GLN A 134 2.85 -11.74 16.21
C GLN A 134 1.89 -12.92 16.06
N PHE A 135 1.32 -13.15 14.87
CA PHE A 135 0.54 -14.35 14.58
C PHE A 135 1.33 -15.61 14.94
N TRP A 136 2.57 -15.74 14.47
CA TRP A 136 3.38 -16.92 14.77
C TRP A 136 3.80 -17.01 16.23
N HIS A 137 4.04 -15.87 16.88
CA HIS A 137 4.26 -15.85 18.33
C HIS A 137 3.05 -16.40 19.09
N ASN A 138 1.85 -15.93 18.78
CA ASN A 138 0.60 -16.35 19.40
C ASN A 138 0.25 -17.82 19.09
N GLN A 139 0.73 -18.35 17.97
CA GLN A 139 0.62 -19.76 17.57
C GLN A 139 1.72 -20.66 18.17
N GLY A 140 2.59 -20.14 19.05
CA GLY A 140 3.66 -20.91 19.69
C GLY A 140 4.83 -21.27 18.76
N LYS A 141 4.98 -20.57 17.62
CA LYS A 141 6.04 -20.76 16.62
C LYS A 141 6.93 -19.51 16.49
N PRO A 142 7.54 -18.97 17.57
CA PRO A 142 8.26 -17.70 17.55
C PRO A 142 9.51 -17.69 16.65
N ARG A 143 10.00 -18.86 16.21
CA ARG A 143 11.09 -18.95 15.23
C ARG A 143 10.68 -18.48 13.83
N LYS A 144 9.38 -18.46 13.51
CA LYS A 144 8.87 -17.96 12.23
C LYS A 144 8.82 -16.43 12.28
N ASN A 145 9.97 -15.80 12.11
CA ASN A 145 10.20 -14.38 12.35
C ASN A 145 10.97 -13.65 11.22
N ARG A 146 11.35 -14.36 10.16
CA ARG A 146 11.99 -13.79 8.96
C ARG A 146 10.96 -13.57 7.85
N PHE A 147 11.30 -12.72 6.89
CA PHE A 147 10.43 -12.43 5.75
C PHE A 147 11.16 -12.74 4.44
N ILE A 148 10.40 -13.21 3.44
CA ILE A 148 10.88 -13.31 2.06
C ILE A 148 10.21 -12.22 1.24
N CYS A 149 10.98 -11.47 0.47
CA CYS A 149 10.48 -10.46 -0.46
C CYS A 149 11.21 -10.56 -1.81
N LEU A 150 10.71 -9.85 -2.81
CA LEU A 150 11.33 -9.83 -4.15
C LEU A 150 12.42 -8.75 -4.22
N LYS A 151 13.51 -9.05 -4.92
CA LYS A 151 14.41 -8.01 -5.44
C LYS A 151 13.61 -7.04 -6.30
N GLU A 152 13.96 -5.76 -6.27
CA GLU A 152 13.22 -4.65 -6.91
C GLU A 152 11.79 -4.42 -6.37
N GLY A 153 11.41 -5.04 -5.26
CA GLY A 153 10.10 -4.79 -4.61
C GLY A 153 10.08 -3.45 -3.88
N TYR A 154 8.94 -2.78 -3.83
CA TYR A 154 8.77 -1.55 -3.06
C TYR A 154 7.51 -1.59 -2.20
N HIS A 155 7.70 -1.42 -0.89
CA HIS A 155 6.61 -1.51 0.10
C HIS A 155 6.50 -0.28 1.01
N GLY A 156 7.22 0.80 0.67
CA GLY A 156 7.25 2.06 1.41
C GLY A 156 8.60 2.38 2.07
N ASP A 157 8.66 3.55 2.73
CA ASP A 157 9.93 4.17 3.18
C ASP A 157 10.15 4.16 4.71
N THR A 158 9.26 3.53 5.50
CA THR A 158 9.49 3.33 6.95
C THR A 158 10.41 2.14 7.18
N ILE A 159 11.11 2.07 8.33
CA ILE A 159 12.17 1.06 8.57
C ILE A 159 11.71 -0.38 8.28
N GLY A 160 10.51 -0.77 8.71
CA GLY A 160 10.00 -2.11 8.46
C GLY A 160 9.58 -2.33 7.01
N ALA A 161 8.94 -1.34 6.40
CA ALA A 161 8.59 -1.36 4.96
C ALA A 161 9.84 -1.48 4.07
N VAL A 162 10.88 -0.69 4.37
CA VAL A 162 12.18 -0.71 3.70
C VAL A 162 12.87 -2.07 3.88
N SER A 163 12.81 -2.65 5.09
CA SER A 163 13.43 -3.96 5.38
C SER A 163 12.87 -5.06 4.47
N VAL A 164 11.57 -5.00 4.14
CA VAL A 164 10.92 -5.93 3.20
C VAL A 164 10.88 -5.45 1.76
N GLY A 165 11.45 -4.29 1.42
CA GLY A 165 11.66 -3.82 0.04
C GLY A 165 12.94 -4.39 -0.59
N GLY A 166 13.17 -4.12 -1.88
CA GLY A 166 14.25 -4.73 -2.66
C GLY A 166 14.98 -3.78 -3.61
N ILE A 167 14.80 -2.47 -3.48
CA ILE A 167 15.47 -1.44 -4.30
C ILE A 167 16.66 -0.86 -3.53
N ASP A 168 17.88 -1.33 -3.83
CA ASP A 168 19.08 -0.96 -3.09
C ASP A 168 19.37 0.55 -3.14
N LEU A 169 19.09 1.21 -4.27
CA LEU A 169 19.29 2.65 -4.45
C LEU A 169 18.61 3.49 -3.35
N PHE A 170 17.44 3.08 -2.90
CA PHE A 170 16.67 3.81 -1.89
C PHE A 170 17.10 3.45 -0.46
N HIS A 171 17.63 2.24 -0.25
CA HIS A 171 17.64 1.61 1.06
C HIS A 171 19.04 1.34 1.63
N GLN A 172 20.08 1.31 0.79
CA GLN A 172 21.42 0.86 1.17
C GLN A 172 21.99 1.60 2.39
N VAL A 173 21.77 2.92 2.47
CA VAL A 173 22.27 3.74 3.58
C VAL A 173 21.66 3.37 4.93
N TYR A 174 20.45 2.81 4.94
CA TYR A 174 19.72 2.45 6.16
C TYR A 174 20.02 1.05 6.66
N GLY A 175 20.84 0.26 5.97
CA GLY A 175 21.14 -1.15 6.29
C GLY A 175 21.33 -1.47 7.79
N PRO A 176 22.07 -0.68 8.58
CA PRO A 176 22.24 -0.91 10.02
C PRO A 176 20.95 -0.80 10.88
N LEU A 177 19.89 -0.20 10.36
CA LEU A 177 18.58 -0.05 11.01
C LEU A 177 17.57 -1.13 10.59
N LEU A 178 17.85 -1.86 9.51
CA LEU A 178 16.90 -2.79 8.89
C LEU A 178 16.99 -4.17 9.54
N PHE A 179 15.86 -4.87 9.61
CA PHE A 179 15.87 -6.28 9.99
C PHE A 179 16.21 -7.17 8.79
N ASP A 180 16.81 -8.32 9.08
CA ASP A 180 17.26 -9.25 8.05
C ASP A 180 16.09 -9.92 7.31
N THR A 181 16.20 -10.03 5.99
CA THR A 181 15.21 -10.65 5.11
C THR A 181 15.87 -11.51 4.04
N LEU A 182 15.10 -12.46 3.52
CA LEU A 182 15.49 -13.28 2.39
C LEU A 182 14.96 -12.64 1.10
N LYS A 183 15.79 -12.60 0.04
CA LYS A 183 15.41 -11.99 -1.24
C LYS A 183 15.27 -13.07 -2.32
N ALA A 184 14.08 -13.22 -2.88
CA ALA A 184 13.86 -13.96 -4.12
C ALA A 184 14.12 -13.04 -5.33
N PRO A 185 14.55 -13.56 -6.50
CA PRO A 185 14.72 -12.75 -7.71
C PRO A 185 13.41 -12.05 -8.12
N SER A 186 13.51 -10.89 -8.76
CA SER A 186 12.37 -10.29 -9.48
C SER A 186 11.96 -11.26 -10.60
N PRO A 187 10.69 -11.68 -10.70
CA PRO A 187 10.26 -12.66 -11.71
C PRO A 187 10.51 -12.18 -13.14
N TYR A 188 10.30 -10.90 -13.41
CA TYR A 188 10.51 -10.31 -14.73
C TYR A 188 12.00 -10.33 -15.12
N LEU A 189 12.87 -9.84 -14.23
CA LEU A 189 14.30 -9.74 -14.51
C LEU A 189 14.95 -11.12 -14.57
N ASP A 190 14.52 -12.08 -13.74
CA ASP A 190 15.01 -13.46 -13.77
C ASP A 190 14.63 -14.14 -15.10
N CYS A 191 13.41 -13.92 -15.61
CA CYS A 191 13.03 -14.37 -16.95
C CYS A 191 13.89 -13.73 -18.05
N LEU A 192 14.11 -12.42 -17.97
CA LEU A 192 14.90 -11.66 -18.95
C LEU A 192 16.36 -12.13 -18.99
N GLU A 193 17.00 -12.26 -17.83
CA GLU A 193 18.39 -12.70 -17.68
C GLU A 193 18.60 -14.12 -18.22
N HIS A 194 17.63 -15.00 -18.01
CA HIS A 194 17.70 -16.40 -18.44
C HIS A 194 17.03 -16.68 -19.79
N HIS A 195 16.62 -15.66 -20.53
CA HIS A 195 15.94 -15.77 -21.83
C HIS A 195 14.70 -16.67 -21.81
N VAL A 196 13.96 -16.67 -20.70
CA VAL A 196 12.68 -17.37 -20.57
C VAL A 196 11.56 -16.41 -20.98
N PRO A 197 10.70 -16.76 -21.96
CA PRO A 197 9.53 -15.94 -22.30
C PRO A 197 8.62 -15.76 -21.08
N LEU A 198 8.15 -14.53 -20.82
CA LEU A 198 7.27 -14.25 -19.66
C LEU A 198 6.01 -15.12 -19.67
N SER A 199 5.45 -15.44 -20.84
CA SER A 199 4.29 -16.34 -20.98
C SER A 199 4.52 -17.77 -20.45
N GLU A 200 5.78 -18.18 -20.30
CA GLU A 200 6.19 -19.52 -19.87
C GLU A 200 7.01 -19.49 -18.56
N GLY A 201 7.26 -18.29 -18.01
CA GLY A 201 8.18 -18.07 -16.90
C GLY A 201 7.66 -18.45 -15.51
N ALA A 202 6.37 -18.77 -15.37
CA ALA A 202 5.76 -18.93 -14.05
C ALA A 202 6.38 -20.06 -13.22
N ASP A 203 6.53 -21.25 -13.80
CA ASP A 203 7.19 -22.39 -13.13
C ASP A 203 8.67 -22.12 -12.88
N PHE A 204 9.34 -21.50 -13.86
CA PHE A 204 10.74 -21.14 -13.76
C PHE A 204 11.00 -20.23 -12.56
N CYS A 205 10.28 -19.11 -12.44
CA CYS A 205 10.43 -18.17 -11.33
C CYS A 205 9.92 -18.74 -10.01
N ALA A 206 8.80 -19.48 -10.02
CA ALA A 206 8.27 -20.10 -8.79
C ALA A 206 9.26 -21.10 -8.18
N SER A 207 10.03 -21.83 -9.01
CA SER A 207 11.09 -22.72 -8.53
C SER A 207 12.17 -22.00 -7.70
N ARG A 208 12.40 -20.70 -7.96
CA ARG A 208 13.37 -19.90 -7.20
C ARG A 208 12.84 -19.57 -5.81
N MET A 209 11.57 -19.18 -5.73
CA MET A 209 10.86 -18.99 -4.46
C MET A 209 10.79 -20.28 -3.65
N GLU A 210 10.47 -21.40 -4.31
CA GLU A 210 10.36 -22.72 -3.67
C GLU A 210 11.66 -23.14 -3.01
N ARG A 211 12.82 -22.97 -3.66
CA ARG A 211 14.13 -23.30 -3.04
C ARG A 211 14.41 -22.52 -1.76
N ILE A 212 13.99 -21.25 -1.71
CA ILE A 212 14.15 -20.44 -0.50
C ILE A 212 13.22 -20.96 0.59
N LEU A 213 11.95 -21.21 0.25
CA LEU A 213 10.96 -21.75 1.19
C LEU A 213 11.35 -23.15 1.69
N GLU A 214 11.77 -24.07 0.83
CA GLU A 214 12.23 -25.41 1.20
C GLU A 214 13.32 -25.36 2.27
N LYS A 215 14.25 -24.42 2.16
CA LYS A 215 15.35 -24.26 3.11
C LYS A 215 14.95 -23.48 4.38
N HIS A 216 14.08 -22.48 4.27
CA HIS A 216 13.88 -21.46 5.32
C HIS A 216 12.44 -21.35 5.86
N HIS A 217 11.50 -22.19 5.41
CA HIS A 217 10.09 -22.06 5.82
C HIS A 217 9.88 -22.22 7.33
N GLY A 218 10.73 -22.98 8.02
CA GLY A 218 10.67 -23.14 9.49
C GLY A 218 10.94 -21.85 10.28
N GLU A 219 11.55 -20.85 9.64
CA GLU A 219 11.86 -19.54 10.20
C GLU A 219 11.21 -18.36 9.46
N THR A 220 10.50 -18.63 8.36
CA THR A 220 9.81 -17.58 7.59
C THR A 220 8.40 -17.34 8.12
N ALA A 221 8.13 -16.11 8.54
CA ALA A 221 6.82 -15.62 8.94
C ALA A 221 5.90 -15.45 7.72
N ALA A 222 6.37 -14.71 6.71
CA ALA A 222 5.59 -14.41 5.52
C ALA A 222 6.47 -14.21 4.27
N VAL A 223 5.87 -14.46 3.11
CA VAL A 223 6.29 -13.91 1.82
C VAL A 223 5.50 -12.62 1.58
N ILE A 224 6.16 -11.56 1.12
CA ILE A 224 5.53 -10.31 0.70
C ILE A 224 5.92 -9.96 -0.75
N LEU A 225 4.93 -9.51 -1.53
CA LEU A 225 5.10 -9.09 -2.92
C LEU A 225 4.02 -8.09 -3.34
N GLU A 226 4.29 -7.36 -4.42
CA GLU A 226 3.27 -6.60 -5.17
C GLU A 226 2.61 -7.56 -6.18
N PRO A 227 1.29 -7.80 -6.13
CA PRO A 227 0.63 -8.71 -7.08
C PRO A 227 0.76 -8.23 -8.53
N LEU A 228 1.09 -9.18 -9.41
CA LEU A 228 1.21 -9.05 -10.87
C LEU A 228 2.29 -8.10 -11.40
N VAL A 229 2.63 -7.00 -10.71
CA VAL A 229 3.58 -5.99 -11.23
C VAL A 229 4.34 -5.35 -10.07
N GLN A 230 5.68 -5.29 -10.15
CA GLN A 230 6.49 -4.45 -9.27
C GLN A 230 6.50 -3.02 -9.83
N GLY A 231 5.81 -2.11 -9.16
CA GLY A 231 5.57 -0.75 -9.65
C GLY A 231 6.85 0.07 -9.66
N ALA A 232 7.39 0.36 -8.47
CA ALA A 232 8.56 1.24 -8.34
C ALA A 232 9.88 0.57 -8.79
N GLY A 233 9.89 -0.76 -8.92
CA GLY A 233 10.99 -1.50 -9.57
C GLY A 233 11.11 -1.23 -11.07
N GLY A 234 10.17 -0.49 -11.68
CA GLY A 234 10.20 -0.10 -13.08
C GLY A 234 9.07 -0.68 -13.92
N ILE A 235 7.88 -0.89 -13.34
CA ILE A 235 6.73 -1.54 -13.98
C ILE A 235 7.13 -2.91 -14.52
N LEU A 236 7.51 -3.82 -13.61
CA LEU A 236 8.02 -5.15 -13.93
C LEU A 236 6.88 -6.19 -13.79
N PRO A 237 6.19 -6.59 -14.87
CA PRO A 237 5.10 -7.55 -14.81
C PRO A 237 5.60 -8.97 -14.51
N PHE A 238 4.83 -9.72 -13.73
CA PHE A 238 5.09 -11.13 -13.46
C PHE A 238 4.72 -12.01 -14.65
N PRO A 239 5.40 -13.15 -14.83
CA PRO A 239 4.89 -14.25 -15.63
C PRO A 239 3.47 -14.66 -15.18
N PRO A 240 2.50 -14.81 -16.10
CA PRO A 240 1.15 -15.23 -15.75
C PRO A 240 1.12 -16.57 -15.00
N GLY A 241 0.45 -16.62 -13.85
CA GLY A 241 0.37 -17.79 -12.98
C GLY A 241 1.46 -17.84 -11.89
N TYR A 242 2.42 -16.91 -11.89
CA TYR A 242 3.45 -16.84 -10.85
C TYR A 242 2.86 -16.56 -9.47
N LEU A 243 1.92 -15.60 -9.36
CA LEU A 243 1.31 -15.23 -8.08
C LEU A 243 0.54 -16.42 -7.47
N LYS A 244 -0.22 -17.15 -8.29
CA LYS A 244 -0.90 -18.38 -7.89
C LYS A 244 0.07 -19.44 -7.37
N LYS A 245 1.18 -19.67 -8.07
CA LYS A 245 2.21 -20.62 -7.64
C LYS A 245 2.84 -20.21 -6.31
N VAL A 246 3.15 -18.91 -6.12
CA VAL A 246 3.67 -18.43 -4.83
C VAL A 246 2.67 -18.65 -3.70
N ARG A 247 1.37 -18.41 -3.93
CA ARG A 247 0.33 -18.73 -2.94
C ARG A 247 0.30 -20.22 -2.60
N GLU A 248 0.32 -21.10 -3.60
CA GLU A 248 0.35 -22.55 -3.41
C GLU A 248 1.58 -23.00 -2.60
N LEU A 249 2.75 -22.41 -2.88
CA LEU A 249 3.99 -22.64 -2.11
C LEU A 249 3.85 -22.17 -0.66
N CYS A 250 3.34 -20.95 -0.43
CA CYS A 250 3.12 -20.44 0.92
C CYS A 250 2.19 -21.36 1.73
N THR A 251 1.13 -21.88 1.10
CA THR A 251 0.25 -22.88 1.72
C THR A 251 0.98 -24.19 2.03
N ARG A 252 1.74 -24.74 1.08
CA ARG A 252 2.50 -25.99 1.24
C ARG A 252 3.51 -25.93 2.38
N TYR A 253 4.18 -24.79 2.54
CA TYR A 253 5.26 -24.61 3.51
C TYR A 253 4.83 -23.99 4.85
N ASP A 254 3.51 -23.77 5.05
CA ASP A 254 2.91 -23.11 6.22
C ASP A 254 3.55 -21.73 6.49
N VAL A 255 3.55 -20.88 5.46
CA VAL A 255 4.05 -19.50 5.46
C VAL A 255 2.91 -18.57 5.02
N LEU A 256 2.80 -17.39 5.64
CA LEU A 256 1.75 -16.42 5.30
C LEU A 256 2.10 -15.69 4.00
N LEU A 257 1.10 -15.26 3.23
CA LEU A 257 1.29 -14.39 2.07
C LEU A 257 0.75 -12.99 2.38
N ILE A 258 1.58 -11.97 2.19
CA ILE A 258 1.19 -10.56 2.19
C ILE A 258 1.18 -10.08 0.73
N ALA A 259 0.00 -9.68 0.25
CA ALA A 259 -0.16 -9.02 -1.04
C ALA A 259 -0.19 -7.51 -0.84
N ASP A 260 0.80 -6.81 -1.37
CA ASP A 260 0.82 -5.35 -1.40
C ASP A 260 0.11 -4.83 -2.65
N GLU A 261 -1.17 -4.51 -2.49
CA GLU A 261 -1.99 -3.90 -3.53
C GLU A 261 -2.14 -2.38 -3.36
N VAL A 262 -1.19 -1.73 -2.68
CA VAL A 262 -1.19 -0.27 -2.54
C VAL A 262 -1.20 0.40 -3.92
N ALA A 263 -0.43 -0.09 -4.89
CA ALA A 263 -0.38 0.49 -6.25
C ALA A 263 -1.36 -0.16 -7.24
N VAL A 264 -1.50 -1.49 -7.16
CA VAL A 264 -2.19 -2.29 -8.19
C VAL A 264 -3.67 -2.51 -7.92
N GLY A 265 -4.11 -2.24 -6.69
CA GLY A 265 -5.52 -2.31 -6.30
C GLY A 265 -6.35 -1.16 -6.86
N PHE A 266 -7.66 -1.28 -6.67
CA PHE A 266 -8.68 -0.35 -7.16
C PHE A 266 -8.60 -0.13 -8.67
N GLY A 267 -8.67 -1.21 -9.46
CA GLY A 267 -8.89 -1.12 -10.91
C GLY A 267 -7.62 -0.93 -11.76
N ARG A 268 -6.46 -0.66 -11.14
CA ARG A 268 -5.25 -0.27 -11.88
C ARG A 268 -4.77 -1.33 -12.88
N THR A 269 -5.00 -2.60 -12.58
CA THR A 269 -4.62 -3.74 -13.43
C THR A 269 -5.78 -4.29 -14.28
N GLY A 270 -6.98 -3.69 -14.20
CA GLY A 270 -8.18 -4.10 -14.95
C GLY A 270 -9.23 -4.86 -14.13
N THR A 271 -8.86 -5.38 -12.95
CA THR A 271 -9.80 -5.90 -11.92
C THR A 271 -9.76 -5.01 -10.69
N LEU A 272 -10.73 -5.13 -9.78
CA LEU A 272 -10.74 -4.29 -8.59
C LEU A 272 -9.50 -4.55 -7.73
N PHE A 273 -9.16 -5.82 -7.51
CA PHE A 273 -7.88 -6.25 -6.95
C PHE A 273 -7.12 -7.13 -7.95
N ALA A 274 -5.80 -6.95 -8.03
CA ALA A 274 -4.92 -7.71 -8.90
C ALA A 274 -4.92 -9.21 -8.56
N CYS A 275 -5.05 -9.56 -7.28
CA CYS A 275 -5.20 -10.94 -6.81
C CYS A 275 -6.36 -11.71 -7.49
N GLU A 276 -7.41 -11.02 -7.95
CA GLU A 276 -8.55 -11.65 -8.63
C GLU A 276 -8.15 -12.33 -9.94
N GLN A 277 -7.18 -11.77 -10.69
CA GLN A 277 -6.82 -12.26 -12.01
C GLN A 277 -6.19 -13.65 -12.00
N GLU A 278 -5.58 -14.03 -10.88
CA GLU A 278 -5.02 -15.37 -10.67
C GLU A 278 -5.79 -16.18 -9.62
N GLY A 279 -6.94 -15.69 -9.14
CA GLY A 279 -7.78 -16.36 -8.15
C GLY A 279 -7.06 -16.58 -6.82
N VAL A 280 -6.24 -15.62 -6.38
CA VAL A 280 -5.42 -15.72 -5.17
C VAL A 280 -6.07 -15.01 -4.00
N THR A 281 -6.08 -15.67 -2.84
CA THR A 281 -6.41 -15.06 -1.56
C THR A 281 -5.16 -15.03 -0.68
N PRO A 282 -4.62 -13.83 -0.38
CA PRO A 282 -3.48 -13.71 0.53
C PRO A 282 -3.94 -13.82 2.00
N ASP A 283 -3.00 -14.01 2.92
CA ASP A 283 -3.30 -13.94 4.36
C ASP A 283 -3.47 -12.49 4.83
N PHE A 284 -2.76 -11.56 4.16
CA PHE A 284 -2.91 -10.11 4.33
C PHE A 284 -2.98 -9.40 2.97
N LEU A 285 -3.84 -8.39 2.86
CA LEU A 285 -3.92 -7.50 1.70
C LEU A 285 -3.69 -6.06 2.15
N CYS A 286 -2.61 -5.43 1.70
CA CYS A 286 -2.30 -4.03 1.97
C CYS A 286 -2.88 -3.13 0.87
N LEU A 287 -3.59 -2.08 1.26
CA LEU A 287 -4.27 -1.14 0.39
C LEU A 287 -3.86 0.29 0.75
N GLY A 288 -3.87 1.18 -0.23
CA GLY A 288 -3.58 2.61 -0.08
C GLY A 288 -3.99 3.37 -1.34
N LYS A 289 -3.32 4.50 -1.63
CA LYS A 289 -3.41 5.26 -2.91
C LYS A 289 -4.85 5.39 -3.45
N GLY A 290 -5.26 4.50 -4.35
CA GLY A 290 -6.58 4.47 -4.98
C GLY A 290 -7.77 4.28 -4.03
N ILE A 291 -7.56 3.85 -2.78
CA ILE A 291 -8.65 3.63 -1.81
C ILE A 291 -9.55 4.87 -1.62
N THR A 292 -8.98 6.08 -1.67
CA THR A 292 -9.71 7.37 -1.62
C THR A 292 -9.74 8.07 -2.99
N GLY A 293 -9.32 7.38 -4.04
CA GLY A 293 -9.07 7.94 -5.36
C GLY A 293 -7.97 9.00 -5.39
N GLY A 294 -7.06 9.00 -4.41
CA GLY A 294 -5.98 9.96 -4.29
C GLY A 294 -6.36 11.28 -3.60
N TYR A 295 -7.57 11.39 -3.03
CA TYR A 295 -8.06 12.66 -2.48
C TYR A 295 -7.58 12.90 -1.04
N LEU A 296 -7.43 11.83 -0.26
CA LEU A 296 -7.08 11.92 1.16
C LEU A 296 -6.21 10.73 1.58
N PRO A 297 -5.32 10.90 2.58
CA PRO A 297 -4.50 9.81 3.09
C PRO A 297 -5.37 8.78 3.81
N LEU A 298 -5.37 7.55 3.30
CA LEU A 298 -5.94 6.39 3.94
C LEU A 298 -5.24 5.15 3.37
N ALA A 299 -5.07 4.17 4.22
CA ALA A 299 -4.60 2.84 3.89
C ALA A 299 -5.31 1.82 4.77
N ALA A 300 -5.26 0.56 4.35
CA ALA A 300 -5.87 -0.53 5.09
C ALA A 300 -5.04 -1.81 4.97
N THR A 301 -4.96 -2.57 6.04
CA THR A 301 -4.45 -3.93 6.06
C THR A 301 -5.63 -4.86 6.32
N LEU A 302 -6.04 -5.61 5.30
CA LEU A 302 -7.03 -6.65 5.45
C LEU A 302 -6.34 -7.95 5.88
N SER A 303 -7.04 -8.78 6.64
CA SER A 303 -6.54 -10.10 7.04
C SER A 303 -7.64 -11.15 7.06
N THR A 304 -7.23 -12.41 6.94
CA THR A 304 -8.13 -13.57 7.02
C THR A 304 -8.64 -13.77 8.44
N GLU A 305 -9.76 -14.49 8.56
CA GLU A 305 -10.29 -14.89 9.86
C GLU A 305 -9.27 -15.72 10.67
N ARG A 306 -8.46 -16.53 9.96
CA ARG A 306 -7.38 -17.33 10.56
C ARG A 306 -6.40 -16.43 11.31
N VAL A 307 -5.96 -15.33 10.71
CA VAL A 307 -5.03 -14.39 11.35
C VAL A 307 -5.69 -13.77 12.57
N PHE A 308 -6.89 -13.21 12.41
CA PHE A 308 -7.62 -12.55 13.50
C PHE A 308 -7.79 -13.45 14.73
N LYS A 309 -8.16 -14.71 14.53
CA LYS A 309 -8.35 -15.69 15.61
C LYS A 309 -7.08 -15.95 16.44
N ALA A 310 -5.89 -15.71 15.89
CA ALA A 310 -4.65 -15.81 16.67
C ALA A 310 -4.47 -14.68 17.69
N PHE A 311 -5.18 -13.56 17.53
CA PHE A 311 -5.18 -12.42 18.46
C PHE A 311 -6.42 -12.40 19.37
N TRP A 312 -7.45 -13.15 18.99
CA TRP A 312 -8.72 -13.26 19.71
C TRP A 312 -8.57 -14.15 20.94
N ASP A 313 -8.38 -13.53 22.10
CA ASP A 313 -8.19 -14.22 23.38
C ASP A 313 -8.63 -13.32 24.54
N ASP A 314 -8.71 -13.88 25.74
CA ASP A 314 -8.98 -13.10 26.96
C ASP A 314 -7.85 -12.08 27.21
N TYR A 315 -8.17 -10.91 27.77
CA TYR A 315 -7.22 -9.81 27.93
C TYR A 315 -5.96 -10.22 28.73
N GLU A 316 -6.12 -11.09 29.73
CA GLU A 316 -5.07 -11.63 30.58
C GLU A 316 -4.04 -12.47 29.82
N ARG A 317 -4.37 -12.95 28.61
CA ARG A 317 -3.43 -13.66 27.74
C ARG A 317 -2.51 -12.72 26.95
N LEU A 318 -2.78 -11.42 26.95
CA LEU A 318 -1.95 -10.36 26.35
C LEU A 318 -1.61 -10.61 24.87
N LYS A 319 -2.52 -11.22 24.12
CA LYS A 319 -2.40 -11.44 22.67
C LYS A 319 -2.84 -10.25 21.83
N THR A 320 -3.27 -9.17 22.47
CA THR A 320 -3.67 -7.90 21.83
C THR A 320 -2.60 -7.42 20.85
N PHE A 321 -3.04 -6.95 19.68
CA PHE A 321 -2.18 -6.21 18.77
C PHE A 321 -2.03 -4.78 19.27
N PHE A 322 -1.00 -4.52 20.08
CA PHE A 322 -0.72 -3.18 20.62
C PHE A 322 -0.12 -2.26 19.55
N HIS A 323 -0.98 -1.77 18.67
CA HIS A 323 -0.63 -0.85 17.61
C HIS A 323 -1.85 -0.03 17.20
N GLY A 324 -1.61 1.23 16.83
CA GLY A 324 -2.63 2.18 16.41
C GLY A 324 -2.05 3.58 16.45
N HIS A 325 -2.47 4.42 15.52
CA HIS A 325 -2.07 5.82 15.44
C HIS A 325 -3.27 6.72 15.73
N THR A 326 -2.99 8.00 15.96
CA THR A 326 -4.01 9.02 16.26
C THR A 326 -5.12 9.04 15.22
N TYR A 327 -4.78 8.92 13.93
CA TYR A 327 -5.71 9.04 12.80
C TYR A 327 -6.22 7.71 12.25
N THR A 328 -5.93 6.58 12.91
CA THR A 328 -6.41 5.25 12.50
C THR A 328 -7.93 5.28 12.27
N GLY A 329 -8.32 5.10 11.01
CA GLY A 329 -9.70 5.09 10.57
C GLY A 329 -10.41 6.45 10.62
N ASN A 330 -9.70 7.56 10.38
CA ASN A 330 -10.30 8.91 10.39
C ASN A 330 -11.65 8.96 9.61
N PRO A 331 -12.72 9.50 10.21
CA PRO A 331 -14.06 9.45 9.62
C PRO A 331 -14.14 10.14 8.25
N VAL A 332 -13.45 11.26 8.05
CA VAL A 332 -13.45 12.03 6.79
C VAL A 332 -12.79 11.25 5.67
N THR A 333 -11.64 10.62 5.95
CA THR A 333 -10.92 9.82 4.94
C THR A 333 -11.70 8.53 4.61
N CYS A 334 -12.36 7.93 5.61
CA CYS A 334 -13.27 6.81 5.37
C CYS A 334 -14.49 7.20 4.50
N ALA A 335 -15.07 8.38 4.70
CA ALA A 335 -16.18 8.88 3.88
C ALA A 335 -15.75 9.12 2.43
N ALA A 336 -14.56 9.69 2.20
CA ALA A 336 -13.99 9.84 0.86
C ALA A 336 -13.75 8.48 0.19
N ALA A 337 -13.27 7.48 0.93
CA ALA A 337 -13.08 6.12 0.40
C ALA A 337 -14.40 5.43 0.04
N LEU A 338 -15.46 5.62 0.84
CA LEU A 338 -16.79 5.12 0.50
C LEU A 338 -17.29 5.71 -0.82
N ALA A 339 -17.15 7.03 -1.00
CA ALA A 339 -17.52 7.69 -2.25
C ALA A 339 -16.67 7.21 -3.44
N SER A 340 -15.35 7.01 -3.24
CA SER A 340 -14.47 6.40 -4.25
C SER A 340 -14.95 5.01 -4.66
N LEU A 341 -15.32 4.15 -3.71
CA LEU A 341 -15.84 2.81 -3.97
C LEU A 341 -17.20 2.82 -4.68
N ASP A 342 -18.04 3.82 -4.44
CA ASP A 342 -19.33 3.94 -5.11
C ASP A 342 -19.20 4.35 -6.57
N LEU A 343 -18.12 5.04 -6.97
CA LEU A 343 -17.84 5.38 -8.37
C LEU A 343 -17.56 4.13 -9.22
N PHE A 344 -16.90 3.11 -8.68
CA PHE A 344 -16.69 1.82 -9.36
C PHE A 344 -17.97 1.08 -9.75
N ARG A 345 -19.12 1.44 -9.16
CA ARG A 345 -20.41 0.82 -9.49
C ARG A 345 -21.21 1.61 -10.52
N LYS A 346 -20.83 2.87 -10.76
CA LYS A 346 -21.54 3.81 -11.63
C LYS A 346 -20.87 3.94 -12.99
N ASP A 347 -19.55 3.84 -13.02
CA ASP A 347 -18.70 3.87 -14.21
C ASP A 347 -18.45 2.45 -14.74
#